data_AF-A0A418YDA6-F1
#
_entry.id   AF-A0A418YDA6-F1
#
_cell.length_a   1.000
_cell.length_b   1.000
_cell.length_c   1.000
_cell.angle_alpha   90.00
_cell.angle_beta   90.00
_cell.angle_gamma   90.00
#
_symmetry.space_group_name_H-M   'P 1'
#
loop_
_entity.id
_entity.type
_entity.pdbx_description
1 polymer ?
#
loop_
_entity_poly.entity_id
_entity_poly.type
_entity_poly.pdbx_seq_one_letter_code
_entity_poly.pdbx_strand_id
1 'polypeptide(L)' 'MKQSYNLALLPSDEKQGIEVDKQAAYDVWKVQTGEQPEFYLEQQKAKFNSEQALAIYVQGIEKYKKMPA' A
#
# COMPACT_ATOMS: atom_id res chain seq x y z
N MET A 1 3.33 -15.84 -24.81
CA MET A 1 3.62 -14.41 -25.00
C MET A 1 3.54 -13.72 -23.64
N LYS A 2 4.53 -12.91 -23.25
CA LYS A 2 4.46 -12.11 -22.01
C LYS A 2 3.56 -10.90 -22.31
N GLN A 3 2.39 -10.81 -21.68
CA GLN A 3 1.56 -9.60 -21.80
C GLN A 3 2.27 -8.44 -21.11
N SER A 4 2.41 -7.31 -21.81
CA SER A 4 2.92 -6.06 -21.26
C SER A 4 1.74 -5.14 -20.97
N TYR A 5 1.61 -4.68 -19.72
CA TYR A 5 0.63 -3.69 -19.31
C TYR A 5 1.30 -2.32 -19.15
N ASN A 6 0.82 -1.30 -19.87
CA ASN A 6 1.34 0.06 -19.76
C ASN A 6 0.63 0.83 -18.64
N LEU A 7 1.27 0.89 -17.47
CA LEU A 7 0.72 1.58 -16.30
C LEU A 7 0.55 3.09 -16.51
N ALA A 8 1.29 3.70 -17.44
CA ALA A 8 1.17 5.12 -17.74
C ALA A 8 -0.15 5.49 -18.42
N LEU A 9 -0.85 4.53 -19.03
CA LEU A 9 -2.14 4.74 -19.69
C LEU A 9 -3.35 4.49 -18.78
N LEU A 10 -3.11 4.09 -17.53
CA LEU A 10 -4.21 3.84 -16.59
C LEU A 10 -4.96 5.13 -16.24
N PRO A 11 -6.27 5.02 -15.96
CA PRO A 11 -7.05 6.05 -15.29
C PRO A 11 -6.36 6.57 -14.01
N SER A 12 -6.63 7.83 -13.66
CA SER A 12 -5.97 8.49 -12.53
C SER A 12 -6.27 7.82 -11.18
N ASP A 13 -7.47 7.30 -11.00
CA ASP A 13 -7.91 6.54 -9.83
C ASP A 13 -7.18 5.20 -9.72
N GLU A 14 -6.99 4.48 -10.82
CA GLU A 14 -6.20 3.25 -10.84
C GLU A 14 -4.72 3.52 -10.51
N LYS A 15 -4.15 4.60 -11.05
CA LYS A 15 -2.77 5.04 -10.70
C LYS A 15 -2.65 5.38 -9.22
N GLN A 16 -3.63 6.11 -8.68
CA GLN A 16 -3.66 6.45 -7.26
C GLN A 16 -3.74 5.19 -6.40
N GLY A 17 -4.54 4.20 -6.79
CA GLY A 17 -4.61 2.90 -6.12
C GLY A 17 -3.26 2.19 -6.06
N ILE A 18 -2.50 2.19 -7.15
CA ILE A 18 -1.14 1.61 -7.20
C ILE A 18 -0.20 2.31 -6.21
N GLU A 19 -0.22 3.65 -6.15
CA GLU A 19 0.63 4.38 -5.21
C GLU A 19 0.25 4.11 -3.75
N VAL A 20 -1.03 3.92 -3.46
CA VAL A 20 -1.50 3.54 -2.12
C VAL A 20 -1.08 2.12 -1.74
N ASP A 21 -1.18 1.16 -2.65
CA ASP A 21 -0.68 -0.21 -2.42
C ASP A 21 0.85 -0.22 -2.20
N LYS A 22 1.58 0.58 -2.97
CA LYS A 22 3.03 0.78 -2.80
C LYS A 22 3.37 1.38 -1.42
N GLN A 23 2.59 2.36 -0.97
CA GLN A 23 2.74 2.95 0.36
C GLN A 23 2.52 1.88 1.46
N ALA A 24 1.50 1.03 1.32
CA ALA A 24 1.24 -0.06 2.26
C ALA A 24 2.40 -1.06 2.33
N ALA A 25 2.97 -1.44 1.18
CA ALA A 25 4.13 -2.32 1.13
C ALA A 25 5.32 -1.74 1.90
N TYR A 26 5.65 -0.48 1.64
CA TYR A 26 6.80 0.18 2.27
C TYR A 26 6.60 0.38 3.78
N ASP A 27 5.39 0.73 4.20
CA ASP A 27 5.09 0.93 5.62
C ASP A 27 5.10 -0.39 6.40
N VAL A 28 4.66 -1.50 5.79
CA VAL A 28 4.81 -2.84 6.39
C VAL A 28 6.28 -3.24 6.49
N TRP A 29 7.07 -3.00 5.43
CA TRP A 29 8.50 -3.30 5.45
C TRP A 29 9.22 -2.56 6.58
N LYS A 30 8.91 -1.26 6.82
CA LYS A 30 9.49 -0.51 7.95
C LYS A 30 9.19 -1.16 9.29
N VAL A 31 7.98 -1.70 9.47
CA VAL A 31 7.61 -2.38 10.71
C VAL A 31 8.33 -3.71 10.85
N GLN A 32 8.37 -4.52 9.80
CA GLN A 32 9.02 -5.84 9.83
C GLN A 32 10.55 -5.76 10.00
N THR A 33 11.17 -4.69 9.51
CA THR A 33 12.61 -4.43 9.67
C THR A 33 12.97 -3.68 10.95
N GLY A 34 11.98 -3.23 11.73
CA GLY A 34 12.20 -2.51 12.98
C GLY A 34 12.50 -1.02 12.83
N GLU A 35 12.45 -0.47 11.61
CA GLU A 35 12.57 0.97 11.33
C GLU A 35 11.42 1.78 11.95
N GLN A 36 10.25 1.16 12.14
CA GLN A 36 9.08 1.73 12.80
C GLN A 36 8.39 0.71 13.71
N PRO A 37 7.71 1.15 14.78
CA PRO A 37 6.93 0.27 15.64
C PRO A 37 5.59 -0.13 15.00
N GLU A 38 4.96 -1.23 15.45
CA GLU A 38 3.67 -1.72 14.90
C GLU A 38 2.54 -0.66 14.88
N PHE A 39 2.45 0.20 15.91
CA PHE A 39 1.43 1.25 15.98
C PHE A 39 1.56 2.31 14.87
N TYR A 40 2.71 2.38 14.19
CA TYR A 40 2.93 3.25 13.04
C TYR A 40 1.85 3.03 11.97
N LEU A 41 1.46 1.78 11.71
CA LEU A 41 0.46 1.47 10.69
C LEU A 41 -0.90 2.09 11.01
N GLU A 42 -1.30 2.12 12.28
CA GLU A 42 -2.55 2.78 12.70
C GLU A 42 -2.48 4.30 12.51
N GLN A 43 -1.32 4.92 12.78
CA GLN A 43 -1.12 6.34 12.51
C GLN A 43 -1.17 6.67 11.02
N GLN A 44 -0.66 5.78 10.16
CA GLN A 44 -0.73 5.93 8.71
C GLN A 44 -2.16 5.80 8.19
N LYS A 45 -2.95 4.84 8.70
CA LYS A 45 -4.37 4.70 8.35
C LYS A 45 -5.17 5.98 8.65
N ALA A 46 -4.89 6.65 9.77
CA ALA A 46 -5.57 7.87 10.16
C ALA A 46 -5.32 9.08 9.23
N LYS A 47 -4.35 9.01 8.31
CA LYS A 47 -4.04 10.09 7.36
C LYS A 47 -4.89 10.05 6.09
N PHE A 48 -5.65 8.98 5.87
CA PHE A 48 -6.48 8.84 4.68
C PHE A 48 -7.83 9.52 4.85
N ASN A 49 -8.16 10.43 3.92
CA ASN A 49 -9.46 11.10 3.86
C ASN A 49 -10.44 10.45 2.87
N SER A 50 -9.94 9.53 2.02
CA SER A 50 -10.76 8.79 1.06
C SER A 50 -10.97 7.37 1.56
N GLU A 51 -12.22 6.94 1.64
CA GLU A 51 -12.60 5.58 2.05
C GLU A 51 -12.03 4.52 1.10
N GLN A 52 -12.05 4.79 -0.21
CA GLN A 52 -11.49 3.89 -1.22
C GLN A 52 -9.97 3.73 -1.04
N ALA A 53 -9.26 4.84 -0.85
CA ALA A 53 -7.81 4.79 -0.63
C ALA A 53 -7.48 4.08 0.70
N LEU A 54 -8.23 4.34 1.77
CA LEU A 54 -8.06 3.65 3.04
C LEU A 54 -8.28 2.14 2.88
N ALA A 55 -9.31 1.72 2.13
CA ALA A 55 -9.58 0.31 1.87
C ALA A 55 -8.43 -0.38 1.14
N ILE A 56 -7.88 0.26 0.09
CA ILE A 56 -6.70 -0.26 -0.64
C ILE A 56 -5.50 -0.37 0.30
N TYR A 57 -5.26 0.65 1.12
CA TYR A 57 -4.14 0.67 2.07
C TYR A 57 -4.25 -0.45 3.12
N VAL A 58 -5.45 -0.66 3.68
CA VAL A 58 -5.71 -1.73 4.66
C VAL A 58 -5.51 -3.11 4.04
N GLN A 59 -6.06 -3.34 2.84
CA GLN A 59 -5.84 -4.60 2.10
C GLN A 59 -4.36 -4.83 1.79
N GLY A 60 -3.64 -3.78 1.41
CA GLY A 60 -2.19 -3.80 1.21
C GLY A 60 -1.46 -4.23 2.47
N ILE A 61 -1.77 -3.63 3.63
CA ILE A 61 -1.17 -4.02 4.91
C ILE A 61 -1.39 -5.51 5.19
N GLU A 62 -2.62 -5.99 5.06
CA GLU A 62 -2.96 -7.41 5.30
C GLU A 62 -2.23 -8.36 4.36
N LYS A 63 -2.03 -7.95 3.11
CA LYS A 63 -1.27 -8.69 2.10
C LYS A 63 0.21 -8.75 2.46
N TYR A 64 0.84 -7.59 2.66
CA TYR A 64 2.29 -7.50 2.83
C TYR A 64 2.77 -8.02 4.19
N LYS A 65 1.93 -7.97 5.25
CA LYS A 65 2.25 -8.60 6.55
C LYS A 65 2.48 -10.11 6.46
N LYS A 66 1.90 -10.77 5.46
CA LYS A 66 2.04 -12.21 5.22
C LYS A 66 3.28 -12.55 4.38
N MET A 67 3.96 -11.53 3.84
CA MET A 67 5.17 -11.69 3.05
C MET A 67 6.40 -11.46 3.95
N PRO A 68 7.52 -12.16 3.68
CA PRO A 68 8.79 -11.81 4.31
C PRO A 68 9.20 -10.39 3.91
N ALA A 69 9.90 -9.71 4.83
CA ALA A 69 10.51 -8.41 4.58
C ALA A 69 11.63 -8.47 3.55
#